data_AF-A0A8T4UR34-F1
#
_entry.id   AF-A0A8T4UR34-F1
#
_cell.length_a   1.000
_cell.length_b   1.000
_cell.length_c   1.000
_cell.angle_alpha   90.00
_cell.angle_beta   90.00
_cell.angle_gamma   90.00
#
_symmetry.space_group_name_H-M   'P 1'
#
loop_
_entity.id
_entity.type
_entity.pdbx_description
1 polymer ?
#
loop_
_entity_poly.entity_id
_entity_poly.type
_entity_poly.pdbx_seq_one_letter_code
_entity_poly.pdbx_strand_id
1 'polypeptide(L)'
;MEEKRAPTIEEVRKSLKDKKDKKDYLKSLIKDKSYEKIKSDLLKELAVLVKGEPIKSYNLIYDSLSEALEPIYFWILDFMQDSKPAGLGLKVWKGKEEFEASVSSGYFGEIGQRATLMQQKAMEYLGAINNVIKSILNLIYDLREFEIRIAPYDKLKDKKLEEKDKIGALFSLKGLWMDQVDSRKGRGSINLLGQDLQFATLRDAFFYVKESSGVTKELDLNERVKNILKRKLEEFEEWKLKSEDEIRKRYEIEKKYLRSQVKTLELYASWVKPYLIAAQKLRMRGSTPEGLRNANIVNSFSNMEIELSLMGKKEVNPGDVHESYSKIVLEKKYYSVVEINLKFRSVPSTVSGQGGRHYVHGGRTDIVFNAFALDNIELEALEALELHEDLELINTWVHGTLKDLEEDLQK
;
A
#
# COMPACT_ATOMS: atom_id res chain seq x y z
N MET A 1 7.39 -32.59 -14.76
CA MET A 1 8.24 -31.62 -14.05
C MET A 1 7.48 -31.24 -12.80
N GLU A 2 7.84 -31.84 -11.66
CA GLU A 2 7.23 -31.52 -10.37
C GLU A 2 7.63 -30.10 -9.97
N GLU A 3 6.65 -29.21 -9.79
CA GLU A 3 6.85 -27.94 -9.10
C GLU A 3 7.34 -28.26 -7.68
N LYS A 4 8.64 -28.06 -7.43
CA LYS A 4 9.17 -28.14 -6.07
C LYS A 4 8.44 -27.11 -5.23
N ARG A 5 7.60 -27.60 -4.32
CA ARG A 5 6.90 -26.82 -3.29
C ARG A 5 7.93 -25.94 -2.59
N ALA A 6 7.78 -24.62 -2.66
CA ALA A 6 8.65 -23.69 -1.94
C ALA A 6 8.58 -24.02 -0.44
N PRO A 7 9.71 -24.35 0.23
CA PRO A 7 9.71 -24.74 1.63
C PRO A 7 9.18 -23.62 2.51
N THR A 8 8.47 -23.97 3.58
CA THR A 8 7.90 -23.00 4.53
C THR A 8 9.01 -22.47 5.46
N ILE A 9 8.90 -21.23 5.97
CA ILE A 9 9.91 -20.64 6.88
C ILE A 9 10.21 -21.52 8.10
N GLU A 10 9.21 -22.26 8.59
CA GLU A 10 9.35 -23.19 9.71
C GLU A 10 10.24 -24.40 9.39
N GLU A 11 10.22 -24.86 8.13
CA GLU A 11 11.08 -25.95 7.66
C GLU A 11 12.53 -25.47 7.56
N VAL A 12 12.73 -24.22 7.14
CA VAL A 12 14.05 -23.57 7.13
C VAL A 12 14.57 -23.40 8.57
N ARG A 13 13.75 -22.89 9.50
CA ARG A 13 14.09 -22.76 10.93
C ARG A 13 14.46 -24.10 11.57
N LYS A 14 13.79 -25.19 11.21
CA LYS A 14 14.17 -26.54 11.67
C LYS A 14 15.54 -26.95 11.09
N SER A 15 15.76 -26.77 9.79
CA SER A 15 17.04 -27.10 9.15
C SER A 15 18.24 -26.26 9.62
N LEU A 16 17.99 -25.07 10.19
CA LEU A 16 19.00 -24.19 10.77
C LEU A 16 19.55 -24.68 12.11
N LYS A 17 18.81 -25.50 12.86
CA LYS A 17 19.26 -26.02 14.16
C LYS A 17 20.43 -27.00 14.03
N ASP A 18 20.46 -27.74 12.93
CA ASP A 18 21.41 -28.84 12.72
C ASP A 18 22.66 -28.45 11.91
N LYS A 19 22.76 -27.19 11.46
CA LYS A 19 23.87 -26.72 10.61
C LYS A 19 24.92 -25.91 11.39
N LYS A 20 26.18 -26.20 11.10
CA LYS A 20 27.36 -25.57 11.70
C LYS A 20 27.57 -24.12 11.20
N ASP A 21 27.39 -23.89 9.90
CA ASP A 21 27.56 -22.57 9.26
C ASP A 21 26.21 -21.97 8.82
N LYS A 22 25.45 -21.46 9.80
CA LYS A 22 24.08 -20.95 9.61
C LYS A 22 24.01 -19.76 8.65
N LYS A 23 24.99 -18.85 8.72
CA LYS A 23 25.07 -17.63 7.88
C LYS A 23 25.24 -17.95 6.39
N ASP A 24 26.18 -18.84 6.06
CA ASP A 24 26.45 -19.21 4.66
C ASP A 24 25.32 -20.02 4.05
N TYR A 25 24.65 -20.86 4.86
CA TYR A 25 23.44 -21.54 4.41
C TYR A 25 22.30 -20.57 4.08
N LEU A 26 22.01 -19.59 4.95
CA LEU A 26 21.00 -18.56 4.66
C LEU A 26 21.35 -17.73 3.42
N LYS A 27 22.61 -17.33 3.27
CA LYS A 27 23.09 -16.62 2.06
C LYS A 27 22.89 -17.45 0.79
N SER A 28 23.06 -18.77 0.86
CA SER A 28 22.81 -19.65 -0.29
C SER A 28 21.34 -19.71 -0.68
N LEU A 29 20.43 -19.72 0.31
CA LEU A 29 18.98 -19.72 0.09
C LEU A 29 18.49 -18.37 -0.44
N ILE A 30 19.02 -17.25 0.06
CA ILE A 30 18.65 -15.90 -0.39
C ILE A 30 19.05 -15.66 -1.87
N LYS A 31 20.09 -16.32 -2.36
CA LYS A 31 20.54 -16.26 -3.76
C LYS A 31 19.70 -17.12 -4.72
N ASP A 32 18.94 -18.08 -4.20
CA ASP A 32 18.14 -18.98 -5.02
C ASP A 32 16.77 -18.35 -5.31
N LYS A 33 16.45 -18.20 -6.61
CA LYS A 33 15.17 -17.65 -7.10
C LYS A 33 13.96 -18.46 -6.64
N SER A 34 14.16 -19.72 -6.25
CA SER A 34 13.10 -20.60 -5.73
C SER A 34 12.52 -20.10 -4.39
N TYR A 35 13.25 -19.24 -3.65
CA TYR A 35 12.86 -18.74 -2.32
C TYR A 35 12.42 -17.28 -2.31
N GLU A 36 12.16 -16.69 -3.49
CA GLU A 36 11.86 -15.26 -3.63
C GLU A 36 10.62 -14.82 -2.83
N LYS A 37 9.63 -15.72 -2.65
CA LYS A 37 8.43 -15.48 -1.82
C LYS A 37 8.70 -15.39 -0.31
N ILE A 38 9.81 -15.96 0.18
CA ILE A 38 10.18 -16.02 1.61
C ILE A 38 11.49 -15.24 1.85
N LYS A 39 11.97 -14.50 0.85
CA LYS A 39 13.23 -13.77 0.93
C LYS A 39 13.26 -12.78 2.09
N SER A 40 12.17 -12.04 2.35
CA SER A 40 12.09 -11.09 3.47
C SER A 40 12.31 -11.77 4.82
N ASP A 41 11.71 -12.93 4.99
CA ASP A 41 11.77 -13.72 6.21
C ASP A 41 13.14 -14.36 6.43
N LEU A 42 13.78 -14.81 5.34
CA LEU A 42 15.16 -15.30 5.37
C LEU A 42 16.15 -14.18 5.72
N LEU A 43 15.93 -12.97 5.19
CA LEU A 43 16.72 -11.79 5.54
C LEU A 43 16.57 -11.43 7.01
N LYS A 44 15.37 -11.52 7.59
CA LYS A 44 15.16 -11.31 9.04
C LYS A 44 15.97 -12.29 9.89
N GLU A 45 15.89 -13.58 9.59
CA GLU A 45 16.66 -14.60 10.31
C GLU A 45 18.18 -14.38 10.19
N LEU A 46 18.65 -13.98 9.00
CA LEU A 46 20.07 -13.64 8.80
C LEU A 46 20.47 -12.40 9.61
N ALA A 47 19.65 -11.36 9.62
CA ALA A 47 19.90 -10.13 10.37
C ALA A 47 19.96 -10.38 11.89
N VAL A 48 19.07 -11.22 12.44
CA VAL A 48 19.10 -11.63 13.85
C VAL A 48 20.40 -12.36 14.19
N LEU A 49 20.86 -13.27 13.32
CA LEU A 49 22.13 -13.98 13.52
C LEU A 49 23.35 -13.06 13.40
N VAL A 50 23.30 -12.05 12.53
CA VAL A 50 24.37 -11.06 12.39
C VAL A 50 24.44 -10.17 13.64
N LYS A 51 23.32 -9.63 14.11
CA LYS A 51 23.29 -8.80 15.33
C LYS A 51 23.71 -9.56 16.59
N GLY A 52 23.43 -10.86 16.66
CA GLY A 52 23.78 -11.70 17.80
C GLY A 52 25.28 -12.01 17.95
N GLU A 53 26.10 -11.76 16.91
CA GLU A 53 27.52 -12.10 16.90
C GLU A 53 28.39 -10.91 16.45
N PRO A 54 28.48 -9.83 17.26
CA PRO A 54 29.41 -8.74 16.98
C PRO A 54 30.86 -9.23 17.11
N ILE A 55 31.76 -8.68 16.29
CA ILE A 55 33.20 -9.00 16.34
C ILE A 55 33.79 -8.51 17.65
N LYS A 56 33.41 -7.30 18.07
CA LYS A 56 33.73 -6.72 19.36
C LYS A 56 32.57 -5.85 19.83
N SER A 57 32.38 -5.84 21.14
CA SER A 57 31.43 -4.95 21.80
C SER A 57 32.14 -4.19 22.92
N TYR A 58 31.88 -2.89 23.01
CA TYR A 58 32.40 -2.00 24.04
C TYR A 58 31.24 -1.29 24.73
N ASN A 59 31.31 -1.16 26.05
CA ASN A 59 30.29 -0.51 26.84
C ASN A 59 30.88 0.71 27.55
N LEU A 60 30.23 1.86 27.42
CA LEU A 60 30.55 3.10 28.09
C LEU A 60 29.30 3.57 28.85
N ILE A 61 29.45 3.78 30.16
CA ILE A 61 28.38 4.31 31.01
C ILE A 61 28.74 5.74 31.34
N TYR A 62 27.85 6.67 30.99
CA TYR A 62 27.96 8.08 31.30
C TYR A 62 26.78 8.53 32.15
N ASP A 63 27.05 8.98 33.37
CA ASP A 63 26.01 9.40 34.32
C ASP A 63 26.20 10.87 34.67
N SER A 64 25.26 11.71 34.25
CA SER A 64 25.29 13.15 34.48
C SER A 64 23.89 13.67 34.73
N LEU A 65 23.65 14.16 35.95
CA LEU A 65 22.34 14.72 36.34
C LEU A 65 22.01 16.05 35.64
N SER A 66 22.98 16.68 34.99
CA SER A 66 22.83 17.98 34.32
C SER A 66 22.78 17.88 32.79
N GLU A 67 23.35 16.83 32.20
CA GLU A 67 23.42 16.68 30.75
C GLU A 67 22.32 15.79 30.20
N ALA A 68 21.69 16.27 29.13
CA ALA A 68 20.69 15.52 28.39
C ALA A 68 21.36 14.56 27.37
N LEU A 69 20.56 13.78 26.66
CA LEU A 69 21.06 12.80 25.68
C LEU A 69 21.60 13.47 24.42
N GLU A 70 21.06 14.62 24.05
CA GLU A 70 21.29 15.28 22.77
C GLU A 70 22.77 15.63 22.54
N PRO A 71 23.51 16.25 23.48
CA PRO A 71 24.93 16.52 23.29
C PRO A 71 25.77 15.26 23.03
N ILE A 72 25.46 14.17 23.75
CA ILE A 72 26.15 12.88 23.60
C ILE A 72 25.83 12.28 22.22
N TYR A 73 24.56 12.28 21.84
CA TYR A 73 24.10 11.76 20.55
C TYR A 73 24.74 12.51 19.37
N PHE A 74 24.68 13.85 19.37
CA PHE A 74 25.22 14.64 18.27
C PHE A 74 26.75 14.57 18.21
N TRP A 75 27.44 14.55 19.35
CA TRP A 75 28.89 14.35 19.35
C TRP A 75 29.30 13.01 18.74
N ILE A 76 28.58 11.92 19.07
CA ILE A 76 28.84 10.60 18.48
C ILE A 76 28.52 10.60 16.98
N LEU A 77 27.39 11.20 16.59
CA LEU A 77 26.97 11.30 15.20
C LEU A 77 28.03 12.02 14.36
N ASP A 78 28.47 13.20 14.83
CA ASP A 78 29.48 14.02 14.16
C ASP A 78 30.82 13.26 14.09
N PHE A 79 31.24 12.61 15.18
CA PHE A 79 32.45 11.78 15.20
C PHE A 79 32.40 10.62 14.19
N MET A 80 31.23 10.01 13.99
CA MET A 80 31.06 8.95 13.00
C MET A 80 31.08 9.49 11.56
N GLN A 81 30.45 10.64 11.31
CA GLN A 81 30.28 11.22 9.97
C GLN A 81 31.53 11.96 9.48
N ASP A 82 32.18 12.73 10.36
CA ASP A 82 33.31 13.59 10.01
C ASP A 82 34.48 12.77 9.50
N SER A 83 35.24 13.34 8.57
CA SER A 83 36.45 12.72 8.04
C SER A 83 37.68 13.03 8.90
N LYS A 84 38.82 12.39 8.60
CA LYS A 84 40.09 12.68 9.30
C LYS A 84 40.40 14.18 9.23
N PRO A 85 40.92 14.80 10.31
CA PRO A 85 41.52 14.16 11.49
C PRO A 85 40.57 13.88 12.67
N ALA A 86 39.33 14.39 12.64
CA ALA A 86 38.46 14.42 13.81
C ALA A 86 37.38 13.31 13.85
N GLY A 87 37.14 12.60 12.74
CA GLY A 87 36.13 11.54 12.68
C GLY A 87 36.49 10.32 11.82
N LEU A 88 35.52 9.41 11.69
CA LEU A 88 35.68 8.09 11.06
C LEU A 88 35.35 8.05 9.55
N GLY A 89 34.61 9.03 9.05
CA GLY A 89 34.16 9.14 7.67
C GLY A 89 33.20 8.02 7.27
N LEU A 90 32.27 7.66 8.16
CA LEU A 90 31.26 6.65 7.93
C LEU A 90 30.03 7.26 7.27
N LYS A 91 29.35 6.48 6.42
CA LYS A 91 27.99 6.80 6.01
C LYS A 91 27.05 6.35 7.13
N VAL A 92 26.51 7.32 7.87
CA VAL A 92 25.67 7.06 9.06
C VAL A 92 24.18 7.18 8.72
N TRP A 93 23.38 6.29 9.29
CA TRP A 93 21.92 6.39 9.32
C TRP A 93 21.41 6.09 10.73
N LYS A 94 20.21 6.60 11.02
CA LYS A 94 19.51 6.28 12.26
C LYS A 94 18.81 4.94 12.08
N GLY A 95 19.09 4.01 13.00
CA GLY A 95 18.39 2.73 13.08
C GLY A 95 17.15 2.88 13.95
N LYS A 96 17.05 2.04 14.99
CA LYS A 96 15.93 1.99 15.91
C LYS A 96 15.85 3.21 16.84
N GLU A 97 14.64 3.72 17.04
CA GLU A 97 14.30 4.69 18.08
C GLU A 97 13.08 4.18 18.83
N GLU A 98 13.25 3.94 20.12
CA GLU A 98 12.18 3.54 21.01
C GLU A 98 12.25 4.35 22.28
N PHE A 99 11.10 4.60 22.89
CA PHE A 99 11.06 5.33 24.13
C PHE A 99 9.90 4.87 24.99
N GLU A 100 10.05 5.15 26.28
CA GLU A 100 9.08 4.84 27.32
C GLU A 100 9.09 5.96 28.34
N ALA A 101 7.94 6.30 28.90
CA ALA A 101 7.88 7.23 30.00
C ALA A 101 6.84 6.77 30.99
N SER A 102 7.04 7.20 32.23
CA SER A 102 6.08 6.98 33.30
C SER A 102 4.72 7.56 32.92
N VAL A 103 3.66 6.82 33.27
CA VAL A 103 2.26 7.20 33.07
C VAL A 103 1.92 8.54 33.73
N SER A 104 2.54 8.87 34.88
CA SER A 104 2.30 10.15 35.57
C SER A 104 3.11 11.33 35.00
N SER A 105 4.00 11.09 34.03
CA SER A 105 4.83 12.14 33.43
C SER A 105 4.03 13.01 32.45
N GLY A 106 4.34 14.30 32.39
CA GLY A 106 3.78 15.20 31.37
C GLY A 106 4.16 14.77 29.94
N TYR A 107 5.36 14.19 29.78
CA TYR A 107 5.84 13.66 28.50
C TYR A 107 4.96 12.52 27.98
N PHE A 108 4.52 11.59 28.85
CA PHE A 108 3.57 10.54 28.48
C PHE A 108 2.25 11.12 27.96
N GLY A 109 1.70 12.13 28.64
CA GLY A 109 0.47 12.80 28.21
C GLY A 109 0.62 13.49 26.84
N GLU A 110 1.71 14.22 26.62
CA GLU A 110 1.97 14.95 25.37
C GLU A 110 2.18 14.00 24.18
N ILE A 111 3.00 12.97 24.35
CA ILE A 111 3.18 11.93 23.32
C ILE A 111 1.86 11.22 23.04
N GLY A 112 1.13 10.83 24.08
CA GLY A 112 -0.16 10.15 23.94
C GLY A 112 -1.17 10.98 23.14
N GLN A 113 -1.22 12.29 23.39
CA GLN A 113 -2.07 13.21 22.62
C GLN A 113 -1.61 13.32 21.16
N ARG A 114 -0.31 13.48 20.91
CA ARG A 114 0.23 13.54 19.54
C ARG A 114 -0.04 12.25 18.78
N ALA A 115 0.22 11.09 19.38
CA ALA A 115 -0.06 9.78 18.79
C ALA A 115 -1.55 9.63 18.46
N THR A 116 -2.44 10.01 19.39
CA THR A 116 -3.89 9.99 19.17
C THR A 116 -4.31 10.89 18.01
N LEU A 117 -3.74 12.10 17.91
CA LEU A 117 -4.04 13.02 16.81
C LEU A 117 -3.58 12.46 15.45
N MET A 118 -2.40 11.83 15.39
CA MET A 118 -1.93 11.16 14.18
C MET A 118 -2.83 9.98 13.79
N GLN A 119 -3.26 9.17 14.77
CA GLN A 119 -4.20 8.07 14.53
C GLN A 119 -5.55 8.56 14.04
N GLN A 120 -6.12 9.61 14.66
CA GLN A 120 -7.39 10.19 14.23
C GLN A 120 -7.32 10.68 12.78
N LYS A 121 -6.23 11.35 12.40
CA LYS A 121 -6.01 11.78 11.01
C LYS A 121 -5.85 10.62 10.06
N ALA A 122 -5.11 9.58 10.43
CA ALA A 122 -5.02 8.36 9.62
C ALA A 122 -6.41 7.73 9.41
N MET A 123 -7.23 7.62 10.47
CA MET A 123 -8.59 7.07 10.38
C MET A 123 -9.53 7.93 9.53
N GLU A 124 -9.42 9.25 9.60
CA GLU A 124 -10.19 10.18 8.76
C GLU A 124 -9.91 9.93 7.27
N TYR A 125 -8.65 9.85 6.89
CA TYR A 125 -8.26 9.55 5.52
C TYR A 125 -8.61 8.12 5.09
N LEU A 126 -8.49 7.12 5.97
CA LEU A 126 -8.94 5.75 5.67
C LEU A 126 -10.46 5.68 5.43
N GLY A 127 -11.24 6.46 6.18
CA GLY A 127 -12.68 6.63 5.92
C GLY A 127 -12.95 7.26 4.54
N ALA A 128 -12.18 8.29 4.16
CA ALA A 128 -12.27 8.89 2.83
C ALA A 128 -11.87 7.91 1.71
N ILE A 129 -10.81 7.12 1.92
CA ILE A 129 -10.37 6.06 1.00
C ILE A 129 -11.48 5.04 0.78
N ASN A 130 -12.13 4.58 1.86
CA ASN A 130 -13.25 3.62 1.76
C ASN A 130 -14.38 4.17 0.88
N ASN A 131 -14.76 5.44 1.07
CA ASN A 131 -15.79 6.09 0.25
C ASN A 131 -15.39 6.17 -1.22
N VAL A 132 -14.13 6.48 -1.52
CA VAL A 132 -13.59 6.49 -2.89
C VAL A 132 -13.60 5.08 -3.50
N ILE A 133 -13.21 4.05 -2.75
CA ILE A 133 -13.25 2.65 -3.20
C ILE A 133 -14.68 2.24 -3.57
N LYS A 134 -15.66 2.52 -2.69
CA LYS A 134 -17.07 2.24 -2.99
C LYS A 134 -17.56 2.96 -4.24
N SER A 135 -17.15 4.22 -4.42
CA SER A 135 -17.46 4.96 -5.66
C SER A 135 -16.82 4.31 -6.89
N ILE A 136 -15.56 3.86 -6.81
CA ILE A 136 -14.86 3.19 -7.91
C ILE A 136 -15.60 1.91 -8.32
N LEU A 137 -16.08 1.13 -7.35
CA LEU A 137 -16.81 -0.12 -7.61
C LEU A 137 -18.12 0.14 -8.37
N ASN A 138 -18.89 1.13 -7.92
CA ASN A 138 -20.10 1.54 -8.63
C ASN A 138 -19.79 1.96 -10.07
N LEU A 139 -18.73 2.74 -10.28
CA LEU A 139 -18.31 3.15 -11.62
C LEU A 139 -17.88 1.98 -12.51
N ILE A 140 -17.22 0.97 -11.94
CA ILE A 140 -16.86 -0.23 -12.70
C ILE A 140 -18.12 -0.99 -13.13
N TYR A 141 -19.11 -1.12 -12.25
CA TYR A 141 -20.39 -1.74 -12.60
C TYR A 141 -21.12 -0.96 -13.70
N ASP A 142 -21.19 0.36 -13.59
CA ASP A 142 -21.80 1.24 -14.60
C ASP A 142 -21.08 1.14 -15.96
N LEU A 143 -19.74 1.16 -15.95
CA LEU A 143 -18.93 1.02 -17.16
C LEU A 143 -19.15 -0.33 -17.83
N ARG A 144 -19.23 -1.42 -17.05
CA ARG A 144 -19.54 -2.76 -17.57
C ARG A 144 -20.93 -2.81 -18.19
N GLU A 145 -21.91 -2.15 -17.56
CA GLU A 145 -23.26 -2.04 -18.12
C GLU A 145 -23.26 -1.26 -19.44
N PHE A 146 -22.53 -0.14 -19.52
CA PHE A 146 -22.38 0.61 -20.76
C PHE A 146 -21.71 -0.21 -21.86
N GLU A 147 -20.68 -1.00 -21.56
CA GLU A 147 -20.06 -1.89 -22.55
C GLU A 147 -21.05 -2.90 -23.12
N ILE A 148 -21.88 -3.53 -22.26
CA ILE A 148 -22.94 -4.45 -22.70
C ILE A 148 -23.94 -3.71 -23.61
N ARG A 149 -24.31 -2.47 -23.28
CA ARG A 149 -25.24 -1.65 -24.08
C ARG A 149 -24.62 -1.15 -25.39
N ILE A 150 -23.31 -0.90 -25.45
CA ILE A 150 -22.59 -0.46 -26.65
C ILE A 150 -22.35 -1.62 -27.61
N ALA A 151 -22.13 -2.84 -27.09
CA ALA A 151 -21.76 -4.00 -27.89
C ALA A 151 -22.67 -4.28 -29.12
N PRO A 152 -24.02 -4.17 -29.05
CA PRO A 152 -24.88 -4.32 -30.23
C PRO A 152 -24.62 -3.25 -31.31
N TYR A 153 -24.27 -2.02 -30.92
CA TYR A 153 -23.91 -0.96 -31.87
C TYR A 153 -22.57 -1.23 -32.55
N ASP A 154 -21.58 -1.70 -31.79
CA ASP A 154 -20.27 -2.09 -32.35
C ASP A 154 -20.41 -3.25 -33.34
N LYS A 155 -21.20 -4.28 -33.00
CA LYS A 155 -21.47 -5.43 -33.90
C LYS A 155 -22.13 -5.01 -35.22
N LEU A 156 -22.98 -3.97 -35.21
CA LEU A 156 -23.60 -3.44 -36.43
C LEU A 156 -22.61 -2.67 -37.32
N LYS A 157 -21.56 -2.09 -36.74
CA LYS A 157 -20.53 -1.32 -37.46
C LYS A 157 -19.37 -2.18 -37.95
N ASP A 158 -19.18 -3.36 -37.38
CA ASP A 158 -18.09 -4.26 -37.79
C ASP A 158 -18.33 -4.84 -39.19
N LYS A 159 -17.38 -4.59 -40.10
CA LYS A 159 -17.43 -5.07 -41.49
C LYS A 159 -17.12 -6.56 -41.61
N LYS A 160 -16.50 -7.18 -40.61
CA LYS A 160 -16.04 -8.59 -40.63
C LYS A 160 -17.03 -9.59 -40.06
N LEU A 161 -18.06 -9.15 -39.34
CA LEU A 161 -19.06 -10.04 -38.76
C LEU A 161 -20.02 -10.60 -39.80
N GLU A 162 -20.43 -11.86 -39.58
CA GLU A 162 -21.46 -12.52 -40.38
C GLU A 162 -22.79 -11.76 -40.32
N GLU A 163 -23.54 -11.81 -41.42
CA GLU A 163 -24.83 -11.12 -41.56
C GLU A 163 -25.84 -11.57 -40.49
N LYS A 164 -25.74 -12.83 -40.04
CA LYS A 164 -26.58 -13.41 -38.98
C LYS A 164 -26.40 -12.69 -37.63
N ASP A 165 -25.16 -12.37 -37.26
CA ASP A 165 -24.86 -11.71 -36.00
C ASP A 165 -25.25 -10.22 -36.02
N LYS A 166 -25.17 -9.58 -37.19
CA LYS A 166 -25.69 -8.22 -37.40
C LYS A 166 -27.21 -8.16 -37.25
N ILE A 167 -27.92 -9.16 -37.79
CA ILE A 167 -29.37 -9.28 -37.60
C ILE A 167 -29.71 -9.47 -36.11
N GLY A 168 -28.96 -10.32 -35.40
CA GLY A 168 -29.10 -10.50 -33.95
C GLY A 168 -28.91 -9.19 -33.17
N ALA A 169 -27.87 -8.42 -33.49
CA ALA A 169 -27.61 -7.12 -32.86
C ALA A 169 -28.72 -6.09 -33.16
N LEU A 170 -29.24 -6.07 -34.40
CA LEU A 170 -30.36 -5.21 -34.77
C LEU A 170 -31.63 -5.58 -34.00
N PHE A 171 -31.91 -6.88 -33.83
CA PHE A 171 -33.05 -7.36 -33.05
C PHE A 171 -32.92 -6.98 -31.58
N SER A 172 -31.73 -7.09 -30.98
CA SER A 172 -31.50 -6.64 -29.61
C SER A 172 -31.78 -5.14 -29.43
N LEU A 173 -31.34 -4.29 -30.37
CA LEU A 173 -31.62 -2.84 -30.31
C LEU A 173 -33.10 -2.51 -30.51
N LYS A 174 -33.78 -3.21 -31.42
CA LYS A 174 -35.23 -3.06 -31.63
C LYS A 174 -36.03 -3.50 -30.41
N GLY A 175 -35.64 -4.60 -29.78
CA GLY A 175 -36.21 -5.05 -28.50
C GLY A 175 -36.03 -4.00 -27.41
N LEU A 176 -34.80 -3.49 -27.24
CA LEU A 176 -34.50 -2.42 -26.26
C LEU A 176 -35.34 -1.16 -26.50
N TRP A 177 -35.50 -0.73 -27.75
CA TRP A 177 -36.32 0.41 -28.11
C TRP A 177 -37.81 0.16 -27.81
N MET A 178 -38.32 -1.02 -28.14
CA MET A 178 -39.71 -1.39 -27.84
C MET A 178 -39.99 -1.34 -26.33
N ASP A 179 -39.09 -1.90 -25.54
CA ASP A 179 -39.26 -2.01 -24.09
C ASP A 179 -39.08 -0.67 -23.37
N GLN A 180 -38.17 0.19 -23.83
CA GLN A 180 -37.83 1.43 -23.12
C GLN A 180 -38.47 2.70 -23.70
N VAL A 181 -38.66 2.78 -25.01
CA VAL A 181 -39.09 4.00 -25.72
C VAL A 181 -40.53 3.89 -26.21
N ASP A 182 -40.87 2.78 -26.87
CA ASP A 182 -42.20 2.59 -27.45
C ASP A 182 -43.26 2.29 -26.38
N SER A 183 -42.92 1.50 -25.36
CA SER A 183 -43.78 1.22 -24.20
C SER A 183 -44.32 2.49 -23.51
N ARG A 184 -43.50 3.55 -23.47
CA ARG A 184 -43.87 4.86 -22.89
C ARG A 184 -44.94 5.60 -23.70
N LYS A 185 -45.18 5.21 -24.96
CA LYS A 185 -46.23 5.77 -25.82
C LYS A 185 -47.61 5.20 -25.53
N GLY A 186 -47.74 4.31 -24.55
CA GLY A 186 -49.03 3.75 -24.09
C GLY A 186 -49.78 3.05 -25.22
N ARG A 187 -51.03 3.45 -25.46
CA ARG A 187 -51.91 2.87 -26.51
C ARG A 187 -51.35 2.97 -27.94
N GLY A 188 -50.34 3.80 -28.17
CA GLY A 188 -49.65 3.93 -29.46
C GLY A 188 -48.43 3.01 -29.63
N SER A 189 -48.14 2.14 -28.66
CA SER A 189 -47.02 1.18 -28.73
C SER A 189 -47.34 -0.01 -29.63
N ILE A 190 -46.35 -0.56 -30.31
CA ILE A 190 -46.46 -1.71 -31.23
C ILE A 190 -47.11 -2.91 -30.52
N ASN A 191 -46.78 -3.13 -29.25
CA ASN A 191 -47.34 -4.23 -28.45
C ASN A 191 -48.84 -4.04 -28.17
N LEU A 192 -49.28 -2.82 -27.83
CA LEU A 192 -50.70 -2.53 -27.57
C LEU A 192 -51.52 -2.35 -28.85
N LEU A 193 -50.93 -1.79 -29.92
CA LEU A 193 -51.54 -1.73 -31.25
C LEU A 193 -51.81 -3.14 -31.81
N GLY A 194 -50.95 -4.11 -31.50
CA GLY A 194 -51.15 -5.51 -31.85
C GLY A 194 -52.29 -6.19 -31.10
N GLN A 195 -52.53 -5.80 -29.83
CA GLN A 195 -53.58 -6.38 -28.99
C GLN A 195 -54.96 -5.70 -29.18
N ASP A 196 -55.01 -4.36 -29.12
CA ASP A 196 -56.27 -3.61 -29.07
C ASP A 196 -56.84 -3.31 -30.47
N LEU A 197 -55.99 -3.19 -31.49
CA LEU A 197 -56.36 -2.75 -32.84
C LEU A 197 -56.17 -3.85 -33.90
N GLN A 198 -55.99 -5.11 -33.46
CA GLN A 198 -55.84 -6.29 -34.31
C GLN A 198 -54.67 -6.23 -35.31
N PHE A 199 -53.65 -5.39 -35.06
CA PHE A 199 -52.43 -5.34 -35.88
C PHE A 199 -51.42 -6.42 -35.49
N ALA A 200 -51.83 -7.69 -35.49
CA ALA A 200 -51.00 -8.80 -35.00
C ALA A 200 -49.64 -8.93 -35.73
N THR A 201 -49.61 -8.63 -37.03
CA THR A 201 -48.40 -8.73 -37.87
C THR A 201 -47.44 -7.53 -37.74
N LEU A 202 -47.83 -6.45 -37.05
CA LEU A 202 -47.02 -5.24 -36.95
C LEU A 202 -45.71 -5.48 -36.19
N ARG A 203 -45.76 -6.31 -35.13
CA ARG A 203 -44.58 -6.68 -34.34
C ARG A 203 -43.58 -7.45 -35.18
N ASP A 204 -44.04 -8.51 -35.85
CA ASP A 204 -43.16 -9.37 -36.66
C ASP A 204 -42.59 -8.60 -37.85
N ALA A 205 -43.41 -7.74 -38.49
CA ALA A 205 -42.96 -6.86 -39.56
C ALA A 205 -41.90 -5.85 -39.08
N PHE A 206 -42.01 -5.34 -37.84
CA PHE A 206 -41.02 -4.44 -37.26
C PHE A 206 -39.66 -5.11 -37.04
N PHE A 207 -39.63 -6.38 -36.60
CA PHE A 207 -38.37 -7.11 -36.52
C PHE A 207 -37.82 -7.44 -37.91
N TYR A 208 -38.66 -7.89 -38.85
CA TYR A 208 -38.25 -8.32 -40.18
C TYR A 208 -37.61 -7.23 -41.05
N VAL A 209 -38.17 -6.02 -41.06
CA VAL A 209 -37.71 -4.93 -41.95
C VAL A 209 -36.42 -4.28 -41.44
N LYS A 210 -35.35 -4.29 -42.24
CA LYS A 210 -34.05 -3.72 -41.84
C LYS A 210 -34.04 -2.17 -41.81
N GLU A 211 -34.68 -1.52 -42.78
CA GLU A 211 -34.71 -0.06 -42.94
C GLU A 211 -36.10 0.47 -43.33
N SER A 212 -36.39 1.71 -42.96
CA SER A 212 -37.62 2.44 -43.29
C SER A 212 -37.92 2.50 -44.80
N SER A 213 -36.88 2.44 -45.65
CA SER A 213 -36.95 2.40 -47.11
C SER A 213 -37.48 1.07 -47.68
N GLY A 214 -37.34 -0.03 -46.94
CA GLY A 214 -37.75 -1.39 -47.36
C GLY A 214 -39.25 -1.68 -47.19
N VAL A 215 -39.95 -0.88 -46.38
CA VAL A 215 -41.38 -1.05 -46.04
C VAL A 215 -42.28 -1.04 -47.29
N THR A 216 -41.89 -0.32 -48.34
CA THR A 216 -42.68 -0.15 -49.56
C THR A 216 -42.42 -1.24 -50.61
N LYS A 217 -41.31 -1.98 -50.52
CA LYS A 217 -40.87 -2.94 -51.55
C LYS A 217 -40.99 -4.41 -51.16
N GLU A 218 -40.97 -4.76 -49.87
CA GLU A 218 -40.76 -6.15 -49.44
C GLU A 218 -41.93 -6.81 -48.69
N LEU A 219 -43.03 -6.09 -48.42
CA LEU A 219 -44.12 -6.61 -47.58
C LEU A 219 -45.50 -6.48 -48.22
N ASP A 220 -46.25 -7.58 -48.25
CA ASP A 220 -47.65 -7.64 -48.66
C ASP A 220 -48.57 -7.35 -47.45
N LEU A 221 -48.49 -6.11 -46.96
CA LEU A 221 -49.28 -5.61 -45.82
C LEU A 221 -50.22 -4.48 -46.26
N ASN A 222 -51.30 -4.31 -45.49
CA ASN A 222 -52.25 -3.21 -45.64
C ASN A 222 -51.54 -1.85 -45.54
N GLU A 223 -51.90 -0.88 -46.38
CA GLU A 223 -51.34 0.48 -46.43
C GLU A 223 -51.30 1.16 -45.06
N ARG A 224 -52.33 0.96 -44.22
CA ARG A 224 -52.34 1.49 -42.84
C ARG A 224 -51.20 0.93 -41.99
N VAL A 225 -50.93 -0.38 -42.10
CA VAL A 225 -49.85 -1.05 -41.37
C VAL A 225 -48.50 -0.56 -41.90
N LYS A 226 -48.35 -0.40 -43.22
CA LYS A 226 -47.14 0.15 -43.85
C LYS A 226 -46.83 1.57 -43.36
N ASN A 227 -47.82 2.45 -43.28
CA ASN A 227 -47.61 3.83 -42.81
C ASN A 227 -47.23 3.89 -41.32
N ILE A 228 -47.87 3.08 -40.48
CA ILE A 228 -47.51 2.98 -39.05
C ILE A 228 -46.10 2.42 -38.89
N LEU A 229 -45.77 1.35 -39.61
CA LEU A 229 -44.46 0.70 -39.59
C LEU A 229 -43.35 1.66 -40.03
N LYS A 230 -43.56 2.38 -41.13
CA LYS A 230 -42.60 3.37 -41.66
C LYS A 230 -42.27 4.44 -40.61
N ARG A 231 -43.30 5.05 -40.01
CA ARG A 231 -43.11 6.06 -38.96
C ARG A 231 -42.34 5.51 -37.75
N LYS A 232 -42.65 4.27 -37.33
CA LYS A 232 -41.98 3.63 -36.19
C LYS A 232 -40.52 3.28 -36.49
N LEU A 233 -40.22 2.86 -37.73
CA LEU A 233 -38.85 2.61 -38.17
C LEU A 233 -38.03 3.89 -38.27
N GLU A 234 -38.61 4.99 -38.78
CA GLU A 234 -37.95 6.31 -38.80
C GLU A 234 -37.63 6.79 -37.37
N GLU A 235 -38.57 6.65 -36.43
CA GLU A 235 -38.34 6.95 -35.01
C GLU A 235 -37.24 6.08 -34.38
N PHE A 236 -37.20 4.79 -34.75
CA PHE A 236 -36.17 3.86 -34.28
C PHE A 236 -34.79 4.21 -34.84
N GLU A 237 -34.70 4.55 -36.14
CA GLU A 237 -33.44 4.95 -36.80
C GLU A 237 -32.86 6.23 -36.18
N GLU A 238 -33.72 7.22 -35.92
CA GLU A 238 -33.30 8.45 -35.24
C GLU A 238 -32.86 8.18 -33.79
N TRP A 239 -33.63 7.38 -33.06
CA TRP A 239 -33.27 6.99 -31.68
C TRP A 239 -31.94 6.22 -31.64
N LYS A 240 -31.72 5.29 -32.57
CA LYS A 240 -30.50 4.48 -32.63
C LYS A 240 -29.25 5.35 -32.73
N LEU A 241 -29.28 6.38 -33.57
CA LEU A 241 -28.14 7.29 -33.75
C LEU A 241 -27.90 8.15 -32.50
N LYS A 242 -28.97 8.75 -31.94
CA LYS A 242 -28.86 9.62 -30.75
C LYS A 242 -28.46 8.83 -29.49
N SER A 243 -29.04 7.65 -29.31
CA SER A 243 -28.78 6.75 -28.19
C SER A 243 -27.33 6.26 -28.19
N GLU A 244 -26.78 5.91 -29.36
CA GLU A 244 -25.38 5.49 -29.45
C GLU A 244 -24.41 6.61 -29.04
N ASP A 245 -24.58 7.82 -29.58
CA ASP A 245 -23.71 8.96 -29.27
C ASP A 245 -23.82 9.34 -27.78
N GLU A 246 -25.03 9.31 -27.23
CA GLU A 246 -25.27 9.55 -25.81
C GLU A 246 -24.56 8.51 -24.91
N ILE A 247 -24.77 7.21 -25.18
CA ILE A 247 -24.19 6.13 -24.38
C ILE A 247 -22.66 6.17 -24.45
N ARG A 248 -22.07 6.42 -25.63
CA ARG A 248 -20.61 6.54 -25.76
C ARG A 248 -20.05 7.75 -25.04
N LYS A 249 -20.73 8.90 -25.11
CA LYS A 249 -20.33 10.10 -24.36
C LYS A 249 -20.38 9.84 -22.86
N ARG A 250 -21.45 9.21 -22.36
CA ARG A 250 -21.58 8.81 -20.95
C ARG A 250 -20.45 7.86 -20.53
N TYR A 251 -20.18 6.82 -21.33
CA TYR A 251 -19.07 5.88 -21.09
C TYR A 251 -17.72 6.60 -20.98
N GLU A 252 -17.40 7.52 -21.90
CA GLU A 252 -16.15 8.28 -21.84
C GLU A 252 -16.07 9.24 -20.65
N ILE A 253 -17.21 9.82 -20.21
CA ILE A 253 -17.27 10.64 -18.99
C ILE A 253 -17.00 9.77 -17.76
N GLU A 254 -17.69 8.64 -17.61
CA GLU A 254 -17.48 7.75 -16.45
C GLU A 254 -16.08 7.18 -16.42
N LYS A 255 -15.49 6.86 -17.57
CA LYS A 255 -14.10 6.40 -17.67
C LYS A 255 -13.11 7.47 -17.22
N LYS A 256 -13.35 8.75 -17.56
CA LYS A 256 -12.54 9.87 -17.07
C LYS A 256 -12.73 10.06 -15.57
N TYR A 257 -13.95 9.92 -15.08
CA TYR A 257 -14.27 10.05 -13.66
C TYR A 257 -13.61 8.92 -12.85
N LEU A 258 -13.64 7.67 -13.32
CA LEU A 258 -12.91 6.54 -12.74
C LEU A 258 -11.41 6.83 -12.63
N ARG A 259 -10.77 7.34 -13.69
CA ARG A 259 -9.36 7.74 -13.65
C ARG A 259 -9.10 8.82 -12.60
N SER A 260 -10.02 9.78 -12.45
CA SER A 260 -9.92 10.80 -11.42
C SER A 260 -10.02 10.19 -10.02
N GLN A 261 -10.94 9.25 -9.79
CA GLN A 261 -11.10 8.56 -8.50
C GLN A 261 -9.86 7.75 -8.11
N VAL A 262 -9.25 7.05 -9.07
CA VAL A 262 -7.98 6.33 -8.84
C VAL A 262 -6.87 7.29 -8.41
N LYS A 263 -6.75 8.46 -9.04
CA LYS A 263 -5.77 9.48 -8.63
C LYS A 263 -6.06 10.04 -7.23
N THR A 264 -7.33 10.25 -6.90
CA THR A 264 -7.72 10.67 -5.55
C THR A 264 -7.35 9.61 -4.51
N LEU A 265 -7.53 8.33 -4.83
CA LEU A 265 -7.12 7.22 -3.98
C LEU A 265 -5.60 7.22 -3.74
N GLU A 266 -4.80 7.37 -4.80
CA GLU A 266 -3.34 7.49 -4.69
C GLU A 266 -2.92 8.68 -3.80
N LEU A 267 -3.58 9.83 -3.96
CA LEU A 267 -3.33 11.01 -3.16
C LEU A 267 -3.62 10.76 -1.67
N TYR A 268 -4.80 10.21 -1.36
CA TYR A 268 -5.16 9.89 0.03
C TYR A 268 -4.24 8.83 0.63
N ALA A 269 -3.87 7.79 -0.11
CA ALA A 269 -2.90 6.80 0.34
C ALA A 269 -1.54 7.44 0.65
N SER A 270 -1.09 8.40 -0.16
CA SER A 270 0.15 9.14 0.08
C SER A 270 0.10 9.99 1.36
N TRP A 271 -1.09 10.50 1.71
CA TRP A 271 -1.29 11.29 2.93
C TRP A 271 -1.44 10.42 4.17
N VAL A 272 -2.12 9.27 4.10
CA VAL A 272 -2.30 8.35 5.24
C VAL A 272 -0.95 7.84 5.74
N LYS A 273 -0.07 7.44 4.83
CA LYS A 273 1.20 6.77 5.13
C LYS A 273 2.04 7.49 6.20
N PRO A 274 2.36 8.79 6.09
CA PRO A 274 3.13 9.49 7.12
C PRO A 274 2.43 9.55 8.48
N TYR A 275 1.09 9.64 8.55
CA TYR A 275 0.37 9.64 9.82
C TYR A 275 0.42 8.28 10.51
N LEU A 276 0.30 7.19 9.76
CA LEU A 276 0.46 5.83 10.31
C LEU A 276 1.88 5.60 10.83
N ILE A 277 2.89 5.98 10.05
CA ILE A 277 4.30 5.89 10.46
C ILE A 277 4.55 6.74 11.71
N ALA A 278 4.04 7.98 11.75
CA ALA A 278 4.22 8.86 12.90
C ALA A 278 3.52 8.33 14.16
N ALA A 279 2.28 7.84 14.03
CA ALA A 279 1.55 7.21 15.13
C ALA A 279 2.28 5.99 15.68
N GLN A 280 2.87 5.18 14.79
CA GLN A 280 3.66 4.01 15.17
C GLN A 280 4.96 4.40 15.88
N LYS A 281 5.71 5.36 15.32
CA LYS A 281 6.96 5.84 15.93
C LYS A 281 6.75 6.49 17.30
N LEU A 282 5.58 7.10 17.52
CA LEU A 282 5.21 7.68 18.81
C LEU A 282 4.67 6.64 19.81
N ARG A 283 4.53 5.37 19.41
CA ARG A 283 4.01 4.32 20.29
C ARG A 283 5.07 3.92 21.32
N MET A 284 4.71 4.04 22.59
CA MET A 284 5.62 3.72 23.70
C MET A 284 5.71 2.21 23.94
N ARG A 285 6.90 1.73 24.34
CA ARG A 285 7.16 0.31 24.66
C ARG A 285 6.28 -0.23 25.78
N GLY A 286 5.81 0.61 26.71
CA GLY A 286 4.89 0.25 27.80
C GLY A 286 3.54 -0.34 27.33
N SER A 287 3.27 -0.35 26.02
CA SER A 287 2.16 -1.10 25.41
C SER A 287 2.42 -2.61 25.29
N THR A 288 3.63 -3.08 25.55
CA THR A 288 4.06 -4.49 25.45
C THR A 288 4.28 -5.10 26.83
N PRO A 289 4.13 -6.44 26.98
CA PRO A 289 4.35 -7.12 28.26
C PRO A 289 5.75 -6.91 28.87
N GLU A 290 6.76 -6.69 28.03
CA GLU A 290 8.15 -6.45 28.44
C GLU A 290 8.37 -5.00 28.93
N GLY A 291 7.78 -4.01 28.26
CA GLY A 291 7.83 -2.60 28.70
C GLY A 291 7.13 -2.37 30.05
N LEU A 292 5.99 -3.03 30.27
CA LEU A 292 5.24 -2.95 31.54
C LEU A 292 6.03 -3.38 32.79
N ARG A 293 7.13 -4.12 32.61
CA ARG A 293 7.99 -4.61 33.70
C ARG A 293 9.36 -3.92 33.76
N ASN A 294 9.55 -2.83 33.02
CA ASN A 294 10.81 -2.11 33.01
C ASN A 294 11.08 -1.42 34.36
N ALA A 295 12.06 -1.92 35.11
CA ALA A 295 12.41 -1.40 36.44
C ALA A 295 12.95 0.04 36.41
N ASN A 296 13.43 0.51 35.24
CA ASN A 296 13.91 1.88 35.07
C ASN A 296 12.77 2.90 34.98
N ILE A 297 11.53 2.47 34.72
CA ILE A 297 10.36 3.32 34.63
C ILE A 297 9.45 3.05 35.83
N VAL A 298 9.21 4.10 36.61
CA VAL A 298 8.34 4.01 37.78
C VAL A 298 7.11 4.85 37.49
N ASN A 299 5.92 4.23 37.42
CA ASN A 299 4.67 4.86 36.99
C ASN A 299 4.26 6.11 37.81
N SER A 300 4.80 6.28 39.01
CA SER A 300 4.54 7.46 39.85
C SER A 300 5.54 8.60 39.61
N PHE A 301 6.70 8.36 39.01
CA PHE A 301 7.74 9.36 38.78
C PHE A 301 7.55 10.10 37.45
N SER A 302 8.27 11.18 37.21
CA SER A 302 8.21 11.87 35.89
C SER A 302 9.37 11.49 34.98
N ASN A 303 9.88 10.25 35.10
CA ASN A 303 11.02 9.78 34.32
C ASN A 303 10.62 9.18 32.96
N MET A 304 11.57 9.24 32.03
CA MET A 304 11.52 8.61 30.71
C MET A 304 12.83 7.88 30.40
N GLU A 305 12.71 6.84 29.58
CA GLU A 305 13.79 6.05 29.02
C GLU A 305 13.72 6.14 27.49
N ILE A 306 14.85 6.42 26.85
CA ILE A 306 14.98 6.54 25.41
C ILE A 306 16.08 5.58 24.95
N GLU A 307 15.79 4.78 23.93
CA GLU A 307 16.75 3.92 23.26
C GLU A 307 16.91 4.34 21.80
N LEU A 308 18.14 4.65 21.41
CA LEU A 308 18.50 5.11 20.07
C LEU A 308 19.61 4.22 19.51
N SER A 309 19.49 3.87 18.24
CA SER A 309 20.54 3.15 17.51
C SER A 309 21.04 4.00 16.35
N LEU A 310 22.36 4.13 16.25
CA LEU A 310 23.07 4.72 15.11
C LEU A 310 23.86 3.62 14.41
N MET A 311 23.75 3.55 13.09
CA MET A 311 24.55 2.64 12.29
C MET A 311 25.41 3.43 11.31
N GLY A 312 26.69 3.10 11.24
CA GLY A 312 27.62 3.68 10.28
C GLY A 312 28.30 2.60 9.46
N LYS A 313 28.40 2.80 8.14
CA LYS A 313 29.12 1.88 7.24
C LYS A 313 30.22 2.57 6.47
N LYS A 314 31.28 1.81 6.18
CA LYS A 314 32.38 2.20 5.30
C LYS A 314 32.89 1.00 4.53
N GLU A 315 33.02 1.15 3.22
CA GLU A 315 33.64 0.14 2.37
C GLU A 315 35.13 0.01 2.72
N VAL A 316 35.59 -1.22 2.93
CA VAL A 316 36.97 -1.49 3.33
C VAL A 316 37.80 -1.81 2.10
N ASN A 317 38.73 -0.93 1.75
CA ASN A 317 39.81 -1.26 0.81
C ASN A 317 41.04 -1.69 1.60
N PRO A 318 41.67 -2.82 1.27
CA PRO A 318 42.88 -3.29 1.95
C PRO A 318 44.02 -2.24 1.98
N GLY A 319 44.17 -1.46 0.91
CA GLY A 319 45.17 -0.38 0.82
C GLY A 319 44.96 0.78 1.80
N ASP A 320 43.73 1.02 2.25
CA ASP A 320 43.41 2.10 3.22
C ASP A 320 43.75 1.70 4.67
N VAL A 321 43.97 0.41 4.92
CA VAL A 321 44.31 -0.14 6.24
C VAL A 321 45.81 -0.10 6.50
N HIS A 322 46.62 -0.54 5.52
CA HIS A 322 48.08 -0.48 5.56
C HIS A 322 48.67 -0.64 4.16
N GLU A 323 49.77 0.06 3.86
CA GLU A 323 50.42 0.02 2.54
C GLU A 323 50.79 -1.42 2.10
N SER A 324 51.16 -2.28 3.05
CA SER A 324 51.47 -3.70 2.81
C SER A 324 50.30 -4.52 2.24
N TYR A 325 49.06 -4.09 2.47
CA TYR A 325 47.86 -4.77 2.02
C TYR A 325 47.32 -4.24 0.69
N SER A 326 47.95 -3.21 0.11
CA SER A 326 47.58 -2.61 -1.19
C SER A 326 47.52 -3.61 -2.34
N LYS A 327 48.25 -4.72 -2.25
CA LYS A 327 48.29 -5.79 -3.28
C LYS A 327 47.21 -6.86 -3.11
N ILE A 328 46.45 -6.83 -2.01
CA ILE A 328 45.37 -7.80 -1.75
C ILE A 328 44.11 -7.33 -2.47
N VAL A 329 43.63 -8.12 -3.42
CA VAL A 329 42.34 -7.91 -4.07
C VAL A 329 41.31 -8.80 -3.37
N LEU A 330 40.28 -8.19 -2.80
CA LEU A 330 39.16 -8.92 -2.20
C LEU A 330 38.23 -9.43 -3.29
N GLU A 331 37.85 -10.72 -3.25
CA GLU A 331 36.86 -11.30 -4.19
C GLU A 331 35.46 -10.70 -4.02
N LYS A 332 35.17 -10.14 -2.84
CA LYS A 332 33.88 -9.55 -2.47
C LYS A 332 34.09 -8.23 -1.76
N LYS A 333 33.12 -7.33 -1.89
CA LYS A 333 33.07 -6.08 -1.13
C LYS A 333 32.70 -6.38 0.32
N TYR A 334 33.49 -5.84 1.24
CA TYR A 334 33.25 -5.91 2.68
C TYR A 334 33.09 -4.50 3.24
N TYR A 335 32.22 -4.38 4.24
CA TYR A 335 31.95 -3.13 4.93
C TYR A 335 32.31 -3.26 6.40
N SER A 336 33.04 -2.27 6.91
CA SER A 336 33.16 -2.02 8.33
C SER A 336 31.87 -1.33 8.77
N VAL A 337 31.11 -2.00 9.63
CA VAL A 337 29.84 -1.48 10.16
C VAL A 337 29.96 -1.31 11.67
N VAL A 338 29.58 -0.15 12.15
CA VAL A 338 29.54 0.17 13.58
C VAL A 338 28.11 0.48 13.94
N GLU A 339 27.55 -0.26 14.90
CA GLU A 339 26.26 0.03 15.52
C GLU A 339 26.52 0.61 16.91
N ILE A 340 25.90 1.73 17.21
CA ILE A 340 25.98 2.40 18.52
C ILE A 340 24.58 2.46 19.08
N ASN A 341 24.35 1.74 20.18
CA ASN A 341 23.09 1.76 20.91
C ASN A 341 23.25 2.65 22.14
N LEU A 342 22.46 3.71 22.22
CA LEU A 342 22.36 4.59 23.38
C LEU A 342 21.08 4.27 24.12
N LYS A 343 21.19 4.00 25.42
CA LYS A 343 20.07 3.86 26.34
C LYS A 343 20.15 4.93 27.40
N PHE A 344 19.25 5.89 27.34
CA PHE A 344 19.18 7.03 28.24
C PHE A 344 18.03 6.87 29.22
N ARG A 345 18.32 7.02 30.51
CA ARG A 345 17.33 7.11 31.58
C ARG A 345 17.38 8.48 32.20
N SER A 346 16.31 9.25 32.01
CA SER A 346 16.20 10.59 32.55
C SER A 346 15.82 10.59 34.04
N VAL A 347 16.34 11.59 34.73
CA VAL A 347 15.94 12.01 36.07
C VAL A 347 15.53 13.48 35.94
N PRO A 348 14.22 13.79 35.99
CA PRO A 348 13.76 15.16 35.83
C PRO A 348 14.25 16.01 37.01
N SER A 349 14.90 17.13 36.71
CA SER A 349 15.24 18.17 37.66
C SER A 349 14.38 19.40 37.38
N THR A 350 13.87 20.06 38.42
CA THR A 350 13.14 21.32 38.25
C THR A 350 14.13 22.47 38.34
N VAL A 351 14.25 23.25 37.27
CA VAL A 351 15.01 24.49 37.27
C VAL A 351 14.01 25.64 37.33
N SER A 352 14.03 26.39 38.44
CA SER A 352 13.19 27.57 38.62
C SER A 352 13.90 28.81 38.08
N GLY A 353 13.37 29.41 37.02
CA GLY A 353 13.82 30.69 36.46
C GLY A 353 12.76 31.79 36.63
N GLN A 354 13.11 33.04 36.29
CA GLN A 354 12.19 34.21 36.35
C GLN A 354 10.93 34.07 35.47
N GLY A 355 10.92 33.14 34.50
CA GLY A 355 9.79 32.87 33.60
C GLY A 355 8.95 31.62 33.92
N GLY A 356 9.25 30.88 35.00
CA GLY A 356 8.51 29.68 35.39
C GLY A 356 9.41 28.50 35.80
N ARG A 357 8.77 27.38 36.16
CA ARG A 357 9.45 26.10 36.42
C ARG A 357 9.57 25.34 35.10
N HIS A 358 10.80 25.15 34.64
CA HIS A 358 11.10 24.26 33.51
C HIS A 358 11.72 22.97 34.03
N TYR A 359 11.34 21.84 33.42
CA TYR A 359 11.95 20.55 33.73
C TYR A 359 13.15 20.36 32.80
N VAL A 360 14.32 20.10 33.39
CA VAL A 360 15.53 19.70 32.66
C VAL A 360 15.75 18.22 32.89
N HIS A 361 15.86 17.46 31.82
CA HIS A 361 16.03 16.02 31.84
C HIS A 361 17.52 15.67 31.70
N GLY A 362 18.25 15.68 32.81
CA GLY A 362 19.56 15.03 32.88
C GLY A 362 19.41 13.55 33.22
N GLY A 363 20.47 12.77 33.13
CA GLY A 363 20.40 11.38 33.54
C GLY A 363 21.58 10.51 33.15
N ARG A 364 21.31 9.22 33.10
CA ARG A 364 22.31 8.19 32.80
C ARG A 364 22.15 7.72 31.36
N THR A 365 23.23 7.72 30.61
CA THR A 365 23.34 7.17 29.27
C THR A 365 24.27 5.95 29.29
N ASP A 366 23.73 4.78 28.97
CA ASP A 366 24.52 3.58 28.68
C ASP A 366 24.72 3.50 27.16
N ILE A 367 25.97 3.41 26.71
CA ILE A 367 26.35 3.42 25.29
C ILE A 367 27.07 2.12 24.96
N VAL A 368 26.54 1.37 24.00
CA VAL A 368 27.12 0.11 23.54
C VAL A 368 27.56 0.26 22.09
N PHE A 369 28.85 0.07 21.85
CA PHE A 369 29.45 0.07 20.52
C PHE A 369 29.64 -1.37 20.05
N ASN A 370 28.98 -1.75 18.98
CA ASN A 370 29.13 -3.06 18.33
C ASN A 370 29.83 -2.88 16.98
N ALA A 371 30.91 -3.63 16.77
CA ALA A 371 31.64 -3.63 15.52
C ALA A 371 31.35 -4.90 14.72
N PHE A 372 31.05 -4.73 13.44
CA PHE A 372 30.76 -5.80 12.49
C PHE A 372 31.60 -5.64 11.23
N ALA A 373 31.93 -6.76 10.58
CA ALA A 373 32.49 -6.80 9.24
C ALA A 373 31.52 -7.62 8.39
N LEU A 374 30.84 -6.96 7.47
CA LEU A 374 29.69 -7.53 6.76
C LEU A 374 29.92 -7.55 5.25
N ASP A 375 29.36 -8.57 4.59
CA ASP A 375 29.21 -8.57 3.14
C ASP A 375 27.94 -7.81 2.68
N ASN A 376 27.78 -7.64 1.37
CA ASN A 376 26.62 -6.95 0.80
C ASN A 376 25.27 -7.58 1.21
N ILE A 377 25.22 -8.90 1.40
CA ILE A 377 23.95 -9.63 1.65
C ILE A 377 23.57 -9.49 3.12
N GLU A 378 24.55 -9.57 4.02
CA GLU A 378 24.37 -9.30 5.45
C GLU A 378 23.97 -7.85 5.70
N LEU A 379 24.56 -6.92 4.94
CA LEU A 379 24.17 -5.51 5.00
C LEU A 379 22.73 -5.29 4.50
N GLU A 380 22.35 -5.89 3.37
CA GLU A 380 20.97 -5.85 2.85
C GLU A 380 19.98 -6.45 3.87
N ALA A 381 20.37 -7.53 4.56
CA ALA A 381 19.57 -8.15 5.60
C ALA A 381 19.32 -7.20 6.80
N LEU A 382 20.35 -6.49 7.27
CA LEU A 382 20.21 -5.52 8.35
C LEU A 382 19.31 -4.34 7.94
N GLU A 383 19.50 -3.77 6.75
CA GLU A 383 18.68 -2.67 6.25
C GLU A 383 17.20 -3.11 6.03
N ALA A 384 16.99 -4.34 5.57
CA ALA A 384 15.65 -4.89 5.37
C ALA A 384 14.91 -5.15 6.69
N LEU A 385 15.60 -5.58 7.75
CA LEU A 385 14.98 -5.82 9.06
C LEU A 385 14.39 -4.52 9.64
N GLU A 386 15.13 -3.42 9.56
CA GLU A 386 14.66 -2.10 10.03
C GLU A 386 13.45 -1.61 9.24
N LEU A 387 13.46 -1.78 7.91
CA LEU A 387 12.33 -1.37 7.05
C LEU A 387 11.08 -2.23 7.28
N HIS A 388 11.24 -3.52 7.56
CA HIS A 388 10.13 -4.44 7.76
C HIS A 388 9.43 -4.27 9.11
N GLU A 389 10.15 -4.02 10.20
CA GLU A 389 9.54 -3.70 11.50
C GLU A 389 8.64 -2.47 11.41
N ASP A 390 9.05 -1.46 10.63
CA ASP A 390 8.26 -0.26 10.35
C ASP A 390 6.98 -0.55 9.53
N LEU A 391 7.00 -1.57 8.66
CA LEU A 391 5.89 -1.87 7.73
C LEU A 391 4.90 -2.95 8.22
N GLU A 392 5.33 -3.92 9.05
CA GLU A 392 4.45 -5.02 9.50
C GLU A 392 3.30 -4.55 10.39
N LEU A 393 3.53 -3.52 11.21
CA LEU A 393 2.49 -2.92 12.04
C LEU A 393 1.47 -2.14 11.19
N ILE A 394 1.92 -1.46 10.12
CA ILE A 394 1.03 -0.79 9.16
C ILE A 394 0.17 -1.82 8.42
N ASN A 395 0.77 -2.93 7.97
CA ASN A 395 0.06 -4.01 7.29
C ASN A 395 -0.99 -4.66 8.19
N THR A 396 -0.76 -4.76 9.50
CA THR A 396 -1.75 -5.30 10.44
C THR A 396 -3.03 -4.44 10.47
N TRP A 397 -2.88 -3.11 10.39
CA TRP A 397 -4.02 -2.19 10.34
C TRP A 397 -4.69 -2.16 8.96
N VAL A 398 -3.89 -2.13 7.91
CA VAL A 398 -4.35 -2.02 6.51
C VAL A 398 -5.01 -3.31 6.03
N HIS A 399 -4.49 -4.50 6.40
CA HIS A 399 -5.10 -5.78 6.02
C HIS A 399 -6.40 -6.07 6.76
N GLY A 400 -6.58 -5.64 8.02
CA GLY A 400 -7.87 -5.77 8.68
C GLY A 400 -8.96 -5.04 7.90
N THR A 401 -8.72 -3.77 7.54
CA THR A 401 -9.69 -2.96 6.80
C THR A 401 -9.86 -3.40 5.34
N LEU A 402 -8.78 -3.80 4.66
CA LEU A 402 -8.87 -4.24 3.25
C LEU A 402 -9.53 -5.60 3.09
N LYS A 403 -9.33 -6.52 4.03
CA LYS A 403 -9.92 -7.86 3.98
C LYS A 403 -11.43 -7.82 4.24
N ASP A 404 -11.86 -6.97 5.18
CA ASP A 404 -13.29 -6.69 5.39
C ASP A 404 -13.94 -6.09 4.10
N LEU A 405 -13.21 -5.27 3.35
CA LEU A 405 -13.66 -4.72 2.07
C LEU A 405 -13.66 -5.76 0.93
N GLU A 406 -12.72 -6.70 0.92
CA GLU A 406 -12.65 -7.78 -0.05
C GLU A 406 -13.74 -8.84 0.19
N GLU A 407 -14.07 -9.11 1.45
CA GLU A 407 -15.18 -9.99 1.84
C GLU A 407 -16.55 -9.36 1.50
N ASP A 408 -16.68 -8.03 1.60
CA ASP A 408 -17.86 -7.28 1.12
C ASP A 408 -17.95 -7.20 -0.41
N LEU A 409 -16.85 -7.45 -1.12
CA LEU A 409 -16.78 -7.49 -2.59
C LEU A 409 -17.15 -8.86 -3.18
N GLN A 410 -17.01 -9.93 -2.39
CA GLN A 410 -17.34 -11.30 -2.79
C GLN A 410 -18.77 -11.72 -2.41
N LYS A 411 -19.45 -10.92 -1.58
CA LYS A 411 -20.91 -11.01 -1.38
C LYS A 411 -21.64 -10.17 -2.43
#